data_AF-A0A9D5W1E9-F1
#
_entry.id   AF-A0A9D5W1E9-F1
#
_cell.length_a   1.000
_cell.length_b   1.000
_cell.length_c   1.000
_cell.angle_alpha   90.00
_cell.angle_beta   90.00
_cell.angle_gamma   90.00
#
_symmetry.space_group_name_H-M   'P 1'
#
loop_
_entity.id
_entity.type
_entity.pdbx_description
1 polymer ?
#
loop_
_entity_poly.entity_id
_entity_poly.type
_entity_poly.pdbx_seq_one_letter_code
_entity_poly.pdbx_strand_id
1 'polypeptide(L)' 'MANDRLEFPNITSLPELAPSHKCPCHGSVYDVLGNVLGGPAPKGLNWFEVSLSPTGKLLVDASKTVKAGTKFAV' A
#
# COMPACT_ATOMS: atom_id res chain seq x y z
N MET A 1 31.04 -8.16 -20.12
CA MET A 1 29.91 -7.24 -20.29
C MET A 1 28.69 -7.94 -19.71
N ALA A 2 28.43 -7.75 -18.42
CA ALA A 2 27.38 -8.45 -17.69
C ALA A 2 26.04 -7.80 -18.00
N ASN A 3 25.19 -8.55 -18.70
CA ASN A 3 23.84 -8.18 -19.07
C ASN A 3 22.88 -8.77 -18.03
N ASP A 4 23.05 -8.38 -16.76
CA ASP A 4 22.14 -8.80 -15.68
C ASP A 4 20.98 -7.81 -15.63
N ARG A 5 20.09 -8.03 -16.60
CA ARG A 5 18.71 -7.57 -16.62
C ARG A 5 18.11 -7.80 -15.23
N LEU A 6 17.65 -6.73 -14.61
CA LEU A 6 16.83 -6.74 -13.40
C LEU A 6 15.62 -7.65 -13.63
N GLU A 7 15.77 -8.93 -13.31
CA GLU A 7 14.69 -9.89 -13.26
C GLU A 7 13.88 -9.54 -12.01
N PHE A 8 12.93 -8.63 -12.17
CA PHE A 8 11.83 -8.49 -11.22
C PHE A 8 11.23 -9.89 -11.06
N PRO A 9 11.31 -10.53 -9.87
CA PRO A 9 10.72 -11.84 -9.69
C PRO A 9 9.24 -11.72 -10.06
N ASN A 10 8.79 -12.61 -10.95
CA ASN A 10 7.41 -12.63 -11.38
C ASN A 10 6.56 -13.07 -10.18
N ILE A 11 6.09 -12.09 -9.41
CA ILE A 11 5.31 -12.24 -8.17
C ILE A 11 4.02 -13.07 -8.36
N THR A 12 3.65 -13.41 -9.59
CA THR A 12 2.51 -14.30 -9.89
C THR A 12 2.84 -15.79 -9.72
N SER A 13 4.09 -16.15 -9.46
CA SER A 13 4.56 -17.55 -9.37
C SER A 13 4.96 -18.02 -7.97
N LEU A 14 4.92 -17.15 -6.96
CA LEU A 14 5.09 -17.55 -5.57
C LEU A 14 3.73 -17.95 -4.98
N PRO A 15 3.59 -19.18 -4.44
CA PRO A 15 2.33 -19.61 -3.86
C PRO A 15 2.07 -18.76 -2.59
N GLU A 16 0.89 -18.14 -2.50
CA GLU A 16 0.30 -17.65 -1.24
C GLU A 16 0.89 -16.38 -0.57
N LEU A 17 1.41 -15.41 -1.33
CA LEU A 17 2.10 -14.24 -0.75
C LEU A 17 1.20 -13.01 -0.55
N ALA A 18 0.58 -12.88 0.63
CA ALA A 18 -0.07 -11.69 1.24
C ALA A 18 -1.06 -10.84 0.37
N PRO A 19 -2.15 -10.31 0.95
CA PRO A 19 -3.02 -9.41 0.19
C PRO A 19 -2.20 -8.19 -0.28
N SER A 20 -2.18 -7.96 -1.60
CA SER A 20 -1.40 -6.89 -2.21
C SER A 20 -2.26 -6.09 -3.18
N HIS A 21 -2.07 -4.77 -3.16
CA HIS A 21 -2.77 -3.84 -4.04
C HIS A 21 -1.90 -3.51 -5.26
N LYS A 22 -2.48 -3.52 -6.46
CA LYS A 22 -1.77 -3.26 -7.71
C LYS A 22 -2.32 -2.01 -8.38
N CYS A 23 -1.45 -1.06 -8.70
CA CYS A 23 -1.80 0.15 -9.44
C CYS A 23 -1.97 -0.19 -10.93
N PRO A 24 -3.16 0.00 -11.52
CA PRO A 24 -3.46 -0.44 -12.88
C PRO A 24 -2.73 0.34 -13.98
N CYS A 25 -2.15 1.50 -13.66
CA CYS A 25 -1.51 2.36 -14.66
C CYS A 25 -0.14 1.83 -15.11
N HIS A 26 0.72 1.45 -14.14
CA HIS A 26 2.11 1.04 -14.42
C HIS A 26 2.59 -0.13 -13.54
N GLY A 27 1.67 -0.80 -12.82
CA GLY A 27 1.98 -2.04 -12.11
C GLY A 27 2.71 -1.88 -10.77
N SER A 28 2.66 -0.71 -10.12
CA SER A 28 3.17 -0.58 -8.75
C SER A 28 2.42 -1.51 -7.80
N VAL A 29 3.13 -2.19 -6.91
CA VAL A 29 2.59 -3.20 -5.99
C VAL A 29 2.80 -2.73 -4.56
N TYR A 30 1.76 -2.85 -3.74
CA TYR A 30 1.78 -2.49 -2.32
C TYR A 30 1.32 -3.65 -1.45
N ASP A 31 1.85 -3.76 -0.23
CA ASP A 31 1.31 -4.66 0.78
C ASP A 31 0.03 -4.10 1.44
N VAL A 32 -0.58 -4.85 2.37
CA VAL A 32 -1.77 -4.41 3.14
C VAL A 32 -1.56 -3.17 4.01
N LEU A 33 -0.30 -2.81 4.29
CA LEU A 33 0.04 -1.62 5.06
C LEU A 33 0.39 -0.43 4.15
N GLY A 34 0.40 -0.62 2.83
CA GLY A 34 0.72 0.39 1.85
C GLY A 34 2.22 0.54 1.56
N ASN A 35 3.09 -0.37 2.03
CA ASN A 35 4.51 -0.35 1.69
C ASN A 35 4.71 -0.78 0.24
N VAL A 36 5.68 -0.18 -0.46
CA VAL A 36 6.00 -0.51 -1.85
C VAL A 36 6.72 -1.85 -1.90
N LEU A 37 6.15 -2.82 -2.60
CA LEU A 37 6.77 -4.11 -2.89
C LEU A 37 7.45 -4.13 -4.27
N GLY A 38 7.01 -3.28 -5.20
CA GLY A 38 7.62 -3.19 -6.53
C GLY A 38 6.93 -2.21 -7.47
N GLY A 39 7.49 -2.07 -8.69
CA GLY A 39 7.03 -1.13 -9.72
C GLY A 39 7.53 0.30 -9.52
N PRO A 40 7.08 1.27 -10.33
CA PRO A 40 7.69 2.61 -10.43
C PRO A 40 7.30 3.58 -9.30
N ALA A 41 6.53 3.15 -8.29
CA ALA A 41 6.11 4.04 -7.21
C ALA A 41 7.30 4.44 -6.31
N PRO A 42 7.59 5.74 -6.12
CA PRO A 42 8.74 6.19 -5.33
C PRO A 42 8.51 6.14 -3.82
N LYS A 43 7.26 6.02 -3.36
CA LYS A 43 6.89 6.00 -1.93
C LYS A 43 5.65 5.15 -1.67
N GLY A 44 5.49 4.72 -0.42
CA GLY A 44 4.32 4.00 0.07
C GLY A 44 3.06 4.87 0.12
N LEU A 45 1.92 4.22 0.36
CA LEU A 45 0.62 4.87 0.51
C LEU A 45 0.54 5.66 1.82
N ASN A 46 -0.12 6.81 1.79
CA ASN A 46 -0.36 7.62 2.97
C ASN A 46 -1.39 6.96 3.88
N TRP A 47 -1.18 7.08 5.18
CA TRP A 47 -2.18 6.76 6.20
C TRP A 47 -2.95 8.02 6.56
N PHE A 48 -4.27 7.93 6.68
CA PHE A 48 -5.13 9.08 6.99
C PHE A 48 -5.78 8.93 8.36
N GLU A 49 -6.07 10.06 9.01
CA GLU A 49 -6.82 10.08 10.27
C GLU A 49 -8.22 9.50 10.06
N VAL A 50 -8.64 8.61 10.97
CA VAL A 50 -9.98 8.01 10.99
C VAL A 50 -10.68 8.41 12.29
N SER A 51 -11.96 8.77 12.18
CA SER A 51 -12.83 9.09 13.31
C SER A 51 -14.21 8.45 13.13
N LEU A 52 -15.03 8.45 14.18
CA LEU A 52 -16.40 7.95 14.14
C LEU A 52 -17.40 9.12 14.09
N SER A 53 -18.35 9.07 13.16
CA SER A 53 -19.45 10.03 13.12
C SER A 53 -20.42 9.79 14.28
N PRO A 54 -21.26 10.78 14.66
CA PRO A 54 -22.35 10.58 15.63
C PRO A 54 -23.35 9.48 15.22
N THR A 55 -23.36 9.09 13.95
CA THR A 55 -24.21 8.04 13.37
C THR A 55 -23.51 6.69 13.26
N GLY A 56 -22.29 6.54 13.79
CA GLY A 56 -21.55 5.28 13.81
C GLY A 56 -20.83 4.95 12.49
N LYS A 57 -20.62 5.91 11.60
CA LYS A 57 -19.86 5.71 10.35
C LYS A 57 -18.39 6.09 10.55
N LEU A 58 -17.48 5.35 9.93
CA LEU A 58 -16.07 5.75 9.88
C LEU A 58 -15.90 6.89 8.89
N LEU A 59 -15.24 7.96 9.34
CA LEU A 59 -14.86 9.12 8.55
C LEU A 59 -13.34 9.10 8.35
N VAL A 60 -12.89 9.27 7.12
CA VAL A 60 -11.47 9.34 6.76
C VAL A 60 -11.15 10.76 6.33
N ASP A 61 -10.23 11.43 7.01
CA ASP A 61 -9.79 12.79 6.65
C ASP A 61 -8.57 12.74 5.71
N ALA A 62 -8.83 12.86 4.40
CA ALA A 62 -7.78 12.88 3.37
C ALA A 62 -6.82 14.08 3.47
N SER A 63 -7.16 15.10 4.27
CA SER A 63 -6.31 16.28 4.48
C SER A 63 -5.31 16.07 5.61
N LYS A 64 -5.46 15.02 6.42
CA LYS A 64 -4.61 14.73 7.59
C LYS A 64 -3.93 13.38 7.45
N THR A 65 -2.65 13.43 7.09
CA THR A 65 -1.81 12.23 7.09
C THR A 65 -1.32 11.91 8.50
N VAL A 66 -1.34 10.64 8.89
CA VAL A 66 -0.84 10.13 10.16
C VAL A 66 0.30 9.14 9.94
N LYS A 67 1.01 8.78 11.03
CA LYS A 67 2.07 7.77 10.97
C LYS A 67 1.48 6.40 10.61
N ALA A 68 2.22 5.62 9.82
CA ALA A 68 1.86 4.23 9.55
C ALA A 68 1.71 3.44 10.86
N GLY A 69 0.61 2.68 10.95
CA GLY A 69 0.25 1.92 12.14
C GLY A 69 -0.57 2.67 13.18
N THR A 70 -0.90 3.96 12.97
CA THR A 70 -1.87 4.66 13.82
C THR A 70 -3.22 3.93 13.77
N LYS A 71 -3.77 3.62 14.95
CA LYS A 71 -5.06 2.95 15.10
C LYS A 71 -6.07 3.90 15.69
N PHE A 72 -7.29 3.85 15.19
CA PHE A 72 -8.42 4.51 15.84
C PHE A 72 -8.75 3.76 17.14
N ALA A 73 -8.82 4.49 18.25
CA ALA A 73 -9.25 3.97 19.54
C ALA A 73 -10.70 4.42 19.79
N VAL A 74 -11.57 3.46 20.11
CA VAL A 74 -12.99 3.66 20.45
C VAL A 74 -13.17 3.57 21.95
#